data_AF-A0A7Y3H9W8-F1
#
_entry.id   AF-A0A7Y3H9W8-F1
#
_cell.length_a   1.000
_cell.length_b   1.000
_cell.length_c   1.000
_cell.angle_alpha   90.00
_cell.angle_beta   90.00
_cell.angle_gamma   90.00
#
_symmetry.space_group_name_H-M   'P 1'
#
loop_
_entity.id
_entity.type
_entity.pdbx_description
1 polymer ?
#
loop_
_entity_poly.entity_id
_entity_poly.type
_entity_poly.pdbx_seq_one_letter_code
_entity_poly.pdbx_strand_id
1 'polypeptide(L)'
;MPQSKPSALLDLAVLVAVIMAAWSLRFIGIENVGAITMAVALLTVFVILKLRRQGAGQIGLGPIPPARMLLQQALRLLPWFAGAWLVGGFVGVALFGPPQTASAVSELPAGLWTFLLDITVVTWVLIAFGEETVFRGFVLDRLLVLAGSERQGTWLAILLQAAWFGSLHASQGASGMIMT
;
A
#
# COMPACT_ATOMS: atom_id res chain seq x y z
N MET A 1 -22.43 -5.59 -11.29
CA MET A 1 -23.20 -4.35 -11.08
C MET A 1 -22.21 -3.24 -10.76
N PRO A 2 -22.33 -2.04 -11.35
CA PRO A 2 -21.47 -0.91 -10.99
C PRO A 2 -21.57 -0.64 -9.49
N GLN A 3 -20.46 -0.33 -8.84
CA GLN A 3 -20.49 -0.02 -7.41
C GLN A 3 -21.24 1.26 -7.13
N SER A 4 -22.07 1.22 -6.09
CA SER A 4 -22.72 2.41 -5.54
C SER A 4 -21.81 3.10 -4.52
N LYS A 5 -22.01 4.40 -4.31
CA LYS A 5 -21.30 5.14 -3.24
C LYS A 5 -21.49 4.52 -1.85
N PRO A 6 -22.71 4.12 -1.42
CA PRO A 6 -22.88 3.46 -0.12
C PRO A 6 -22.11 2.15 0.00
N SER A 7 -22.05 1.33 -1.06
CA SER A 7 -21.27 0.09 -1.04
C SER A 7 -19.77 0.34 -0.97
N ALA A 8 -19.26 1.35 -1.69
CA ALA A 8 -17.84 1.70 -1.65
C ALA A 8 -17.44 2.24 -0.27
N LEU A 9 -18.30 3.07 0.34
CA LEU A 9 -18.09 3.56 1.70
C LEU A 9 -18.08 2.42 2.72
N LEU A 10 -19.02 1.48 2.62
CA LEU A 10 -19.07 0.31 3.50
C LEU A 10 -17.82 -0.57 3.34
N ASP A 11 -17.39 -0.82 2.11
CA ASP A 11 -16.19 -1.61 1.82
C ASP A 11 -14.94 -0.98 2.47
N LEU A 12 -14.79 0.35 2.36
CA LEU A 12 -13.71 1.10 3.02
C LEU A 12 -13.83 1.07 4.54
N ALA A 13 -15.03 1.25 5.10
CA ALA A 13 -15.26 1.23 6.54
C ALA A 13 -14.92 -0.14 7.15
N VAL A 14 -15.28 -1.24 6.47
CA VAL A 14 -14.91 -2.60 6.88
C VAL A 14 -13.38 -2.77 6.86
N LEU A 15 -12.72 -2.33 5.78
CA LEU A 15 -11.27 -2.43 5.67
C LEU A 15 -10.56 -1.62 6.78
N VAL A 16 -11.00 -0.39 7.05
CA VAL A 16 -10.48 0.44 8.16
C VAL A 16 -10.66 -0.27 9.49
N ALA A 17 -11.86 -0.78 9.78
CA ALA A 17 -12.15 -1.45 11.04
C ALA A 17 -11.25 -2.69 11.23
N VAL A 18 -11.05 -3.47 10.18
CA VAL A 18 -10.16 -4.64 10.20
C VAL A 18 -8.70 -4.24 10.42
N ILE A 19 -8.21 -3.23 9.71
CA ILE A 19 -6.83 -2.72 9.87
C ILE A 19 -6.63 -2.23 11.31
N MET A 20 -7.56 -1.44 11.85
CA MET A 20 -7.49 -0.95 13.23
C MET A 20 -7.54 -2.08 14.25
N ALA A 21 -8.39 -3.10 14.05
CA ALA A 21 -8.48 -4.25 14.92
C ALA A 21 -7.17 -5.07 14.91
N ALA A 22 -6.63 -5.38 13.74
CA ALA A 22 -5.34 -6.07 13.60
C ALA A 22 -4.19 -5.25 14.22
N TRP A 23 -4.19 -3.93 13.99
CA TRP A 23 -3.18 -3.03 14.54
C TRP A 23 -3.23 -2.93 16.07
N SER A 24 -4.42 -3.09 16.68
CA SER A 24 -4.59 -3.05 18.13
C SER A 24 -3.90 -4.21 18.87
N LEU A 25 -3.53 -5.28 18.16
CA LEU A 25 -2.80 -6.43 18.72
C LEU A 25 -1.45 -6.04 19.35
N ARG A 26 -0.87 -4.90 18.94
CA ARG A 26 0.35 -4.36 19.57
C ARG A 26 0.18 -4.05 21.07
N PHE A 27 -1.04 -3.74 21.51
CA PHE A 27 -1.32 -3.40 22.91
C PHE A 27 -1.38 -4.62 23.83
N ILE A 28 -1.43 -5.83 23.26
CA ILE A 28 -1.40 -7.10 24.00
C ILE A 28 -0.07 -7.84 23.80
N GLY A 29 0.97 -7.14 23.34
CA GLY A 29 2.33 -7.67 23.23
C GLY A 29 2.60 -8.53 22.00
N ILE A 30 1.72 -8.53 20.99
CA ILE A 30 2.02 -9.20 19.72
C ILE A 30 3.04 -8.37 18.94
N GLU A 31 4.13 -9.01 18.53
CA GLU A 31 5.16 -8.44 17.64
C GLU A 31 4.77 -8.61 16.16
N ASN A 32 5.46 -7.93 15.23
CA ASN A 32 5.24 -8.03 13.79
C ASN A 32 3.80 -7.72 13.33
N VAL A 33 3.11 -6.84 14.06
CA VAL A 33 1.71 -6.45 13.80
C VAL A 33 1.52 -5.87 12.41
N GLY A 34 2.53 -5.23 11.82
CA GLY A 34 2.49 -4.74 10.43
C GLY A 34 2.22 -5.85 9.41
N ALA A 35 2.96 -6.96 9.50
CA ALA A 35 2.78 -8.10 8.59
C ALA A 35 1.41 -8.78 8.78
N ILE A 36 0.97 -8.95 10.02
CA ILE A 36 -0.37 -9.49 10.35
C ILE A 36 -1.45 -8.57 9.77
N THR A 37 -1.32 -7.26 9.98
CA THR A 37 -2.28 -6.26 9.48
C THR A 37 -2.35 -6.31 7.95
N MET A 38 -1.21 -6.39 7.27
CA MET A 38 -1.17 -6.51 5.81
C MET A 38 -1.85 -7.80 5.32
N ALA A 39 -1.54 -8.95 5.93
CA ALA A 39 -2.12 -10.23 5.54
C ALA A 39 -3.65 -10.25 5.70
N VAL A 40 -4.15 -9.72 6.83
CA VAL A 40 -5.59 -9.66 7.10
C VAL A 40 -6.28 -8.62 6.21
N ALA A 41 -5.64 -7.48 5.92
CA ALA A 41 -6.15 -6.48 4.97
C ALA A 41 -6.29 -7.06 3.57
N LEU A 42 -5.26 -7.78 3.09
CA LEU A 42 -5.27 -8.44 1.79
C LEU A 42 -6.37 -9.51 1.71
N LEU A 43 -6.48 -10.35 2.73
CA LEU A 43 -7.56 -11.34 2.82
C LEU A 43 -8.94 -10.66 2.78
N THR A 44 -9.11 -9.55 3.51
CA THR A 44 -10.35 -8.78 3.55
C THR A 44 -10.71 -8.24 2.18
N VAL A 45 -9.74 -7.69 1.43
CA VAL A 45 -9.94 -7.26 0.05
C VAL A 45 -10.48 -8.40 -0.81
N PHE A 46 -9.84 -9.57 -0.80
CA PHE A 46 -10.31 -10.72 -1.60
C PHE A 46 -11.69 -11.24 -1.17
N VAL A 47 -11.98 -11.24 0.13
CA VAL A 47 -13.31 -11.60 0.65
C VAL A 47 -14.35 -10.60 0.15
N ILE A 48 -14.10 -9.29 0.23
CA ILE A 48 -15.02 -8.27 -0.28
C ILE A 48 -15.22 -8.44 -1.78
N LEU A 49 -14.16 -8.61 -2.57
CA LEU A 49 -14.28 -8.84 -4.02
C LEU A 49 -15.19 -10.04 -4.31
N LYS A 50 -14.99 -11.16 -3.60
CA LYS A 50 -15.82 -12.36 -3.74
C LYS A 50 -17.29 -12.09 -3.38
N LEU A 51 -17.55 -11.42 -2.25
CA LEU A 51 -18.90 -11.06 -1.80
C LEU A 51 -19.60 -10.10 -2.78
N ARG A 52 -18.85 -9.19 -3.40
CA ARG A 52 -19.33 -8.24 -4.41
C ARG A 52 -19.40 -8.85 -5.82
N ARG A 53 -19.00 -10.11 -6.00
CA ARG A 53 -18.87 -10.80 -7.30
C ARG A 53 -18.01 -10.02 -8.29
N GLN A 54 -16.91 -9.46 -7.80
CA GLN A 54 -15.92 -8.69 -8.56
C GLN A 54 -14.71 -9.56 -8.85
N GLY A 55 -14.18 -9.45 -10.07
CA GLY A 55 -12.97 -10.16 -10.47
C GLY A 55 -11.71 -9.44 -9.98
N ALA A 56 -10.62 -10.20 -9.82
CA ALA A 56 -9.31 -9.64 -9.43
C ALA A 56 -8.80 -8.58 -10.42
N GLY A 57 -9.21 -8.64 -11.69
CA GLY A 57 -8.89 -7.61 -12.69
C GLY A 57 -9.39 -6.21 -12.33
N GLN A 58 -10.39 -6.08 -11.46
CA GLN A 58 -10.92 -4.78 -11.04
C GLN A 58 -9.95 -4.02 -10.13
N ILE A 59 -9.08 -4.74 -9.42
CA ILE A 59 -8.01 -4.17 -8.58
C ILE A 59 -6.64 -4.23 -9.31
N GLY A 60 -6.64 -4.38 -10.64
CA GLY A 60 -5.42 -4.41 -11.46
C GLY A 60 -4.76 -5.78 -11.62
N LEU A 61 -5.30 -6.84 -11.01
CA LEU A 61 -4.75 -8.21 -11.15
C LEU A 61 -5.28 -8.88 -12.42
N GLY A 62 -4.53 -8.75 -13.51
CA GLY A 62 -4.85 -9.32 -14.82
C GLY A 62 -3.76 -10.25 -15.36
N PRO A 63 -3.93 -10.73 -16.60
CA PRO A 63 -2.90 -11.48 -17.31
C PRO A 63 -1.60 -10.68 -17.37
N ILE A 64 -0.47 -11.39 -17.22
CA ILE A 64 0.85 -10.78 -17.30
C ILE A 64 1.07 -10.24 -18.72
N PRO A 65 1.33 -8.93 -18.89
CA PRO A 65 1.57 -8.37 -20.21
C PRO A 65 2.95 -8.82 -20.74
N PRO A 66 3.18 -8.75 -22.05
CA PRO A 66 4.49 -9.08 -22.63
C PRO A 66 5.64 -8.33 -21.96
N ALA A 67 6.80 -8.97 -21.82
CA ALA A 67 7.96 -8.40 -21.12
C ALA A 67 8.37 -7.00 -21.64
N ARG A 68 8.22 -6.75 -22.95
CA ARG A 68 8.46 -5.42 -23.54
C ARG A 68 7.58 -4.32 -22.95
N MET A 69 6.33 -4.63 -22.61
CA MET A 69 5.40 -3.67 -22.02
C MET A 69 5.74 -3.43 -20.55
N LEU A 70 6.11 -4.48 -19.81
CA LEU A 70 6.63 -4.35 -18.45
C LEU A 70 7.86 -3.44 -18.43
N LEU A 71 8.82 -3.66 -19.34
CA LEU A 71 9.99 -2.81 -19.46
C LEU A 71 9.63 -1.36 -19.78
N GLN A 72 8.72 -1.12 -20.74
CA GLN A 72 8.28 0.24 -21.07
C GLN A 72 7.59 0.93 -19.89
N GLN A 73 6.78 0.22 -19.11
CA GLN A 73 6.15 0.77 -17.91
C GLN A 73 7.20 1.07 -16.84
N ALA A 74 8.14 0.16 -16.58
CA ALA A 74 9.24 0.39 -15.65
C ALA A 74 10.05 1.65 -16.03
N LEU A 75 10.38 1.82 -17.31
CA LEU A 75 11.09 3.00 -17.81
C LEU A 75 10.28 4.30 -17.65
N ARG A 76 8.96 4.26 -17.81
CA ARG A 76 8.08 5.43 -17.60
C ARG A 76 7.94 5.80 -16.12
N LEU A 77 8.14 4.85 -15.21
CA LEU A 77 8.10 5.08 -13.77
C LEU A 77 9.41 5.63 -13.21
N LEU A 78 10.54 5.49 -13.93
CA LEU A 78 11.84 5.99 -13.47
C LEU A 78 11.84 7.47 -13.08
N PRO A 79 11.28 8.42 -13.88
CA PRO A 79 11.22 9.82 -13.48
C PRO A 79 10.38 10.05 -12.22
N TRP A 80 9.32 9.26 -12.03
CA TRP A 80 8.47 9.34 -10.83
C TRP A 80 9.20 8.81 -9.60
N PHE A 81 9.93 7.70 -9.74
CA PHE A 81 10.81 7.20 -8.68
C PHE A 81 11.89 8.20 -8.32
N ALA A 82 12.54 8.81 -9.32
CA ALA A 82 13.53 9.86 -9.10
C ALA A 82 12.91 11.08 -8.40
N GLY A 83 11.72 11.52 -8.83
CA GLY A 83 10.98 12.61 -8.20
C GLY A 83 10.59 12.30 -6.74
N ALA A 84 10.09 11.10 -6.46
CA ALA A 84 9.77 10.64 -5.12
C ALA A 84 11.03 10.60 -4.23
N TRP A 85 12.16 10.13 -4.76
CA TRP A 85 13.44 10.17 -4.06
C TRP A 85 13.95 11.58 -3.82
N LEU A 86 13.80 12.48 -4.79
CA LEU A 86 14.20 13.89 -4.64
C LEU A 86 13.35 14.59 -3.58
N VAL A 87 12.02 14.43 -3.64
CA VAL A 87 11.09 15.09 -2.71
C VAL A 87 11.16 14.43 -1.32
N GLY A 88 10.94 13.13 -1.23
CA GLY A 88 10.96 12.41 0.06
C GLY A 88 12.35 12.38 0.70
N GLY A 89 13.38 12.10 -0.10
CA GLY A 89 14.76 11.92 0.37
C GLY A 89 15.50 13.22 0.68
N PHE A 90 15.33 14.29 -0.11
CA PHE A 90 16.00 15.57 0.19
C PHE A 90 15.10 16.55 0.93
N VAL A 91 13.88 16.82 0.44
CA VAL A 91 12.99 17.79 1.07
C VAL A 91 12.44 17.26 2.40
N GLY A 92 11.99 16.01 2.42
CA GLY A 92 11.52 15.36 3.64
C GLY A 92 12.59 15.35 4.73
N VAL A 93 13.81 14.91 4.40
CA VAL A 93 14.92 14.88 5.36
C VAL A 93 15.35 16.27 5.80
N ALA A 94 15.40 17.25 4.89
CA ALA A 94 15.76 18.63 5.24
C ALA A 94 14.75 19.27 6.20
N LEU A 95 13.46 18.95 6.08
CA LEU A 95 12.39 19.55 6.89
C LEU A 95 12.10 18.79 8.18
N PHE A 96 12.22 17.46 8.17
CA PHE A 96 11.74 16.60 9.26
C PHE A 96 12.81 15.65 9.82
N GLY A 97 14.04 15.70 9.30
CA GLY A 97 15.13 14.79 9.66
C GLY A 97 15.04 13.43 8.97
N PRO A 98 16.04 12.55 9.17
CA PRO A 98 16.03 11.22 8.56
C PRO A 98 14.83 10.37 9.07
N PRO A 99 14.28 9.47 8.23
CA PRO A 99 13.27 8.53 8.69
C PRO A 99 13.78 7.73 9.90
N GLN A 100 12.91 7.55 10.89
CA GLN A 100 13.23 6.70 12.03
C GLN A 100 13.26 5.25 11.55
N THR A 101 14.25 4.49 12.00
CA THR A 101 14.33 3.06 11.72
C THR A 101 13.22 2.33 12.44
N ALA A 102 12.09 2.14 11.76
CA ALA A 102 11.19 1.04 12.05
C ALA A 102 11.83 -0.22 11.43
N SER A 103 12.78 -0.85 12.12
CA SER A 103 13.43 -2.05 11.58
C SER A 103 12.40 -3.17 11.49
N ALA A 104 11.82 -3.40 10.32
CA ALA A 104 11.14 -4.67 10.01
C ALA A 104 12.15 -5.83 9.94
N VAL A 105 13.44 -5.50 9.74
CA VAL A 105 14.58 -6.41 9.79
C VAL A 105 15.37 -6.07 11.04
N SER A 106 14.91 -6.54 12.21
CA SER A 106 15.59 -6.32 13.50
C SER A 106 16.88 -7.13 13.63
N GLU A 107 17.05 -8.15 12.79
CA GLU A 107 18.24 -8.99 12.75
C GLU A 107 18.62 -9.24 11.30
N LEU A 108 19.81 -8.81 10.89
CA LEU A 108 20.38 -9.21 9.61
C LEU A 108 20.44 -10.75 9.61
N PRO A 109 19.78 -11.44 8.66
CA PRO A 109 19.85 -12.89 8.59
C PRO A 109 21.31 -13.34 8.51
N ALA A 110 21.67 -14.37 9.27
CA ALA A 110 23.05 -14.79 9.47
C ALA A 110 23.79 -15.21 8.18
N GLY A 111 23.06 -15.43 7.07
CA GLY A 111 23.63 -15.72 5.75
C GLY A 111 23.10 -14.82 4.63
N LEU A 112 23.94 -14.61 3.62
CA LEU A 112 23.60 -13.83 2.41
C LEU A 112 22.30 -14.33 1.75
N TRP A 113 22.12 -15.65 1.62
CA TRP A 113 20.93 -16.21 0.98
C TRP A 113 19.65 -16.00 1.77
N THR A 114 19.72 -16.13 3.10
CA THR A 114 18.58 -15.83 3.98
C THR A 114 18.24 -14.34 3.96
N PHE A 115 19.25 -13.47 3.89
CA PHE A 115 19.05 -12.02 3.73
C PHE A 115 18.41 -11.69 2.38
N LEU A 116 18.89 -12.29 1.29
CA LEU A 116 18.33 -12.07 -0.05
C LEU A 116 16.89 -12.58 -0.15
N LEU A 117 16.56 -13.73 0.44
CA LEU A 117 15.19 -14.24 0.47
C LEU A 117 14.27 -13.33 1.28
N ASP A 118 14.70 -12.92 2.47
CA ASP A 118 13.91 -12.06 3.36
C ASP A 118 13.66 -10.68 2.74
N ILE A 119 14.72 -10.03 2.26
CA ILE A 119 14.58 -8.71 1.66
C ILE A 119 13.84 -8.79 0.33
N THR A 120 14.23 -9.67 -0.59
CA THR A 120 13.66 -9.66 -1.95
C THR A 120 12.29 -10.32 -2.02
N VAL A 121 12.11 -11.52 -1.47
CA VAL A 121 10.85 -12.26 -1.64
C VAL A 121 9.82 -11.81 -0.61
N VAL A 122 10.21 -11.77 0.68
CA VAL A 122 9.25 -11.46 1.74
C VAL A 122 8.95 -9.96 1.77
N THR A 123 9.96 -9.10 1.87
CA THR A 123 9.75 -7.66 2.00
C THR A 123 9.34 -7.03 0.67
N TRP A 124 10.17 -7.16 -0.37
CA TRP A 124 9.94 -6.42 -1.61
C TRP A 124 8.87 -7.01 -2.52
N VAL A 125 8.62 -8.32 -2.49
CA VAL A 125 7.58 -8.92 -3.34
C VAL A 125 6.27 -9.05 -2.56
N LEU A 126 6.24 -9.74 -1.42
CA LEU A 126 4.98 -10.01 -0.73
C LEU A 126 4.37 -8.76 -0.07
N ILE A 127 5.16 -7.96 0.65
CA ILE A 127 4.63 -6.75 1.29
C ILE A 127 4.26 -5.70 0.22
N ALA A 128 5.14 -5.43 -0.74
CA ALA A 128 4.84 -4.45 -1.79
C ALA A 128 3.65 -4.88 -2.66
N PHE A 129 3.48 -6.18 -2.93
CA PHE A 129 2.29 -6.69 -3.60
C PHE A 129 1.02 -6.44 -2.77
N GLY A 130 1.09 -6.67 -1.45
CA GLY A 130 -0.01 -6.40 -0.53
C GLY A 130 -0.37 -4.91 -0.53
N GLU A 131 0.62 -4.03 -0.40
CA GLU A 131 0.44 -2.57 -0.43
C GLU A 131 -0.19 -2.11 -1.74
N GLU A 132 0.34 -2.55 -2.88
CA GLU A 132 -0.20 -2.21 -4.20
C GLU A 132 -1.65 -2.67 -4.32
N THR A 133 -1.92 -3.92 -3.96
CA THR A 133 -3.25 -4.53 -4.07
C THR A 133 -4.27 -3.83 -3.18
N VAL A 134 -3.90 -3.55 -1.92
CA VAL A 134 -4.80 -2.94 -0.95
C VAL A 134 -5.00 -1.45 -1.25
N PHE A 135 -3.92 -0.68 -1.43
CA PHE A 135 -4.02 0.78 -1.54
C PHE A 135 -4.29 1.28 -2.95
N ARG A 136 -3.54 0.82 -3.94
CA ARG A 136 -3.67 1.30 -5.33
C ARG A 136 -4.74 0.52 -6.10
N GLY A 137 -4.90 -0.77 -5.81
CA GLY A 137 -5.94 -1.61 -6.38
C GLY A 137 -7.31 -1.36 -5.76
N PHE A 138 -7.46 -1.60 -4.45
CA PHE A 138 -8.77 -1.59 -3.81
C PHE A 138 -9.18 -0.21 -3.24
N VAL A 139 -8.37 0.41 -2.38
CA VAL A 139 -8.72 1.67 -1.71
C VAL A 139 -8.94 2.79 -2.73
N LEU A 140 -8.02 2.96 -3.68
CA LEU A 140 -8.14 3.95 -4.74
C LEU A 140 -9.40 3.75 -5.59
N ASP A 141 -9.71 2.51 -5.98
CA ASP A 141 -10.92 2.18 -6.74
C ASP A 141 -12.20 2.61 -6.00
N ARG A 142 -12.30 2.33 -4.69
CA ARG A 142 -13.46 2.77 -3.88
C ARG A 142 -13.50 4.29 -3.72
N LEU A 143 -12.35 4.94 -3.53
CA LEU A 143 -12.29 6.39 -3.42
C LEU A 143 -12.69 7.08 -4.74
N LEU A 144 -12.34 6.52 -5.89
CA LEU A 144 -12.78 7.02 -7.20
C LEU A 144 -14.30 6.91 -7.38
N VAL A 145 -14.93 5.83 -6.89
CA VAL A 145 -16.41 5.72 -6.88
C VAL A 145 -17.05 6.81 -6.00
N LEU A 146 -16.44 7.12 -4.85
CA LEU A 146 -16.96 8.13 -3.93
C LEU A 146 -16.77 9.57 -4.45
N ALA A 147 -15.56 9.89 -4.91
CA ALA A 147 -15.15 11.21 -5.36
C ALA A 147 -15.66 11.55 -6.78
N GLY A 148 -15.98 10.53 -7.59
CA GLY A 148 -16.39 10.68 -8.98
C GLY A 148 -15.22 10.67 -9.96
N SER A 149 -15.53 10.48 -11.24
CA SER A 149 -14.54 10.31 -12.33
C SER A 149 -14.06 11.62 -12.95
N GLU A 150 -14.52 12.76 -12.46
CA GLU A 150 -14.04 14.06 -12.92
C GLU A 150 -12.61 14.30 -12.44
N ARG A 151 -11.86 15.16 -13.15
CA ARG A 151 -10.47 15.46 -12.81
C ARG A 151 -10.28 15.83 -11.34
N GLN A 152 -11.19 16.63 -10.77
CA GLN A 152 -11.15 17.02 -9.37
C GLN A 152 -11.38 15.83 -8.42
N GLY A 153 -12.35 14.96 -8.75
CA GLY A 153 -12.64 13.74 -7.99
C GLY A 153 -11.45 12.77 -8.01
N THR A 154 -10.80 12.60 -9.16
CA THR A 154 -9.59 11.77 -9.28
C THR A 154 -8.47 12.29 -8.41
N TRP A 155 -8.18 13.60 -8.43
CA TRP A 155 -7.15 14.18 -7.56
C TRP A 155 -7.47 14.02 -6.08
N LEU A 156 -8.74 14.22 -5.69
CA LEU A 156 -9.17 14.00 -4.32
C LEU A 156 -8.97 12.55 -3.88
N ALA A 157 -9.34 11.58 -4.72
CA ALA A 157 -9.16 10.16 -4.43
C ALA A 157 -7.67 9.79 -4.26
N ILE A 158 -6.79 10.30 -5.14
CA ILE A 158 -5.35 10.10 -5.06
C ILE A 158 -4.79 10.68 -3.75
N LEU A 159 -5.15 11.92 -3.40
CA LEU A 159 -4.66 12.57 -2.19
C LEU A 159 -5.12 11.85 -0.92
N LEU A 160 -6.39 11.42 -0.86
CA LEU A 160 -6.90 10.66 0.28
C LEU A 160 -6.23 9.29 0.40
N GLN A 161 -6.01 8.60 -0.72
CA GLN A 161 -5.28 7.33 -0.73
C GLN A 161 -3.84 7.51 -0.25
N ALA A 162 -3.12 8.50 -0.78
CA ALA A 162 -1.74 8.78 -0.40
C ALA A 162 -1.62 9.18 1.07
N ALA A 163 -2.52 10.04 1.58
CA ALA A 163 -2.53 10.43 2.98
C ALA A 163 -2.77 9.24 3.91
N TRP A 164 -3.70 8.34 3.57
CA TRP A 164 -3.95 7.15 4.35
C TRP A 164 -2.74 6.19 4.31
N PHE A 165 -2.21 5.90 3.13
CA PHE A 165 -1.04 5.03 2.97
C PHE A 165 0.18 5.56 3.75
N GLY A 166 0.49 6.85 3.60
CA GLY A 166 1.55 7.53 4.33
C GLY A 166 1.34 7.48 5.85
N SER A 167 0.10 7.64 6.33
CA SER A 167 -0.19 7.60 7.77
C SER A 167 0.14 6.26 8.45
N LEU A 168 0.14 5.15 7.71
CA LEU A 168 0.54 3.85 8.24
C LEU A 168 2.04 3.74 8.51
N HIS A 169 2.82 4.67 7.97
CA HIS A 169 4.26 4.79 8.15
C HIS A 169 4.64 5.79 9.24
N ALA A 170 3.69 6.21 10.10
CA ALA A 170 3.95 7.16 11.18
C ALA A 170 5.06 6.71 12.14
N SER A 171 5.31 5.40 12.29
CA SER A 171 6.43 4.88 13.08
C SER A 171 7.82 5.22 12.50
N GLN A 172 7.89 5.61 11.23
CA GLN A 172 9.10 6.08 10.56
C GLN A 172 9.26 7.62 10.67
N GLY A 173 8.36 8.30 11.38
CA GLY A 173 8.30 9.75 11.45
C GLY A 173 7.74 10.41 10.17
N ALA A 174 7.63 11.74 10.18
CA ALA A 174 7.03 12.50 9.08
C ALA A 174 7.75 12.28 7.74
N SER A 175 9.07 12.13 7.74
CA SER A 175 9.84 11.80 6.53
C SER A 175 9.43 10.46 5.93
N GLY A 176 9.21 9.43 6.75
CA GLY A 176 8.75 8.12 6.26
C GLY A 176 7.35 8.19 5.67
N MET A 177 6.45 8.97 6.29
CA MET A 177 5.09 9.19 5.79
C MET A 177 5.05 9.91 4.42
N ILE A 178 6.01 10.79 4.14
CA ILE A 178 6.07 11.57 2.89
C ILE A 178 6.78 10.80 1.77
N MET A 179 7.75 9.96 2.12
CA MET A 179 8.59 9.24 1.16
C MET A 179 7.89 8.01 0.55
N THR A 180 6.92 7.43 1.25
CA THR A 180 6.18 6.22 0.85
C THR A 180 5.04 6.53 -0.12
#